data_AF-A0A1G2YKH5-F1
#
_entry.id   AF-A0A1G2YKH5-F1
#
_cell.length_a   1.000
_cell.length_b   1.000
_cell.length_c   1.000
_cell.angle_alpha   90.00
_cell.angle_beta   90.00
_cell.angle_gamma   90.00
#
_symmetry.space_group_name_H-M   'P 1'
#
loop_
_entity.id
_entity.type
_entity.pdbx_description
1 polymer ?
#
loop_
_entity_poly.entity_id
_entity_poly.type
_entity_poly.pdbx_seq_one_letter_code
_entity_poly.pdbx_strand_id
1 'polypeptide(L)'
;MNTVDVCTLDFPPVSYGKTLAETEKTIQQILETIFRDESGLIISGVNGITMKPSRPEDVTDRQFGVGGWWENGQFPRDYKNLAMNFENCHQCSGKYLDGLVDKYIVTTDPKVLGYAKKIVEMTGQIWDTAAKTHRYGKGWLPKPYAGMKLIPEMCETSVDQYSDITFGLEKYYNELADLKERNMLAEMFLSFADWWLDHNYTTSFLGSTVWWDRIHTLAQAYFLYLFQLAYSLAPRKRYLDGFDYIFSRAEKALVTRDGAYNGENFNPNGSGIVIEAMARIAKINPSLKVFCNNCIQSYIPALIEAGNLGQAGELEPLFNLRLFTAKYLSHAHEFCNEDALVKYMIEYISVIKNRADFYHVKRGLSLEDGALERMHVDKSDYRDIFWSEEHCCWMATYWYLRRKNKITAEQ
;
A
#
# COMPACT_ATOMS: atom_id res chain seq x y z
N MET A 1 27.01 -16.25 6.82
CA MET A 1 26.20 -15.69 7.92
C MET A 1 24.94 -16.51 8.01
N ASN A 2 24.74 -17.21 9.12
CA ASN A 2 23.61 -18.12 9.31
C ASN A 2 22.39 -17.31 9.76
N THR A 3 21.44 -17.10 8.86
CA THR A 3 20.08 -16.70 9.25
C THR A 3 19.50 -17.81 10.11
N VAL A 4 19.29 -17.54 11.39
CA VAL A 4 18.62 -18.47 12.32
C VAL A 4 17.20 -18.68 11.82
N ASP A 5 16.83 -19.93 11.62
CA ASP A 5 15.47 -20.34 11.23
C ASP A 5 14.53 -20.08 12.41
N VAL A 6 13.67 -19.06 12.32
CA VAL A 6 12.82 -18.61 13.44
C VAL A 6 11.40 -19.17 13.40
N CYS A 7 11.11 -20.15 12.55
CA CYS A 7 9.84 -20.87 12.64
C CYS A 7 10.02 -22.35 12.33
N THR A 8 9.77 -23.17 13.35
CA THR A 8 9.28 -24.54 13.17
C THR A 8 8.19 -24.52 12.10
N LEU A 9 8.27 -25.43 11.14
CA LEU A 9 7.62 -25.48 9.81
C LEU A 9 6.07 -25.37 9.72
N ASP A 10 5.39 -24.81 10.72
CA ASP A 10 3.94 -24.61 10.80
C ASP A 10 3.53 -23.11 10.88
N PHE A 11 4.35 -22.20 10.35
CA PHE A 11 4.07 -20.75 10.38
C PHE A 11 4.22 -20.13 8.97
N PRO A 12 3.24 -19.33 8.48
CA PRO A 12 2.05 -18.86 9.18
C PRO A 12 1.08 -20.03 9.42
N PRO A 13 0.34 -20.00 10.54
CA PRO A 13 -0.48 -21.11 10.95
C PRO A 13 -1.60 -21.35 9.95
N VAL A 14 -2.06 -22.60 9.85
CA VAL A 14 -3.21 -22.95 9.00
C VAL A 14 -4.44 -22.14 9.40
N SER A 15 -4.65 -21.94 10.72
CA SER A 15 -5.73 -21.11 11.28
C SER A 15 -5.16 -19.86 11.93
N TYR A 16 -5.82 -18.74 11.71
CA TYR A 16 -5.43 -17.43 12.25
C TYR A 16 -6.08 -17.13 13.60
N GLY A 17 -7.18 -17.83 13.91
CA GLY A 17 -7.95 -17.62 15.14
C GLY A 17 -9.44 -17.84 14.93
N LYS A 18 -10.17 -18.00 16.03
CA LYS A 18 -11.64 -18.08 16.06
C LYS A 18 -12.25 -16.69 16.22
N THR A 19 -11.64 -15.83 17.03
CA THR A 19 -12.08 -14.44 17.26
C THR A 19 -11.25 -13.44 16.46
N LEU A 20 -11.72 -12.20 16.29
CA LEU A 20 -10.92 -11.18 15.61
C LEU A 20 -9.65 -10.82 16.41
N ALA A 21 -9.68 -10.85 17.75
CA ALA A 21 -8.46 -10.60 18.53
C ALA A 21 -7.40 -11.72 18.39
N GLU A 22 -7.81 -12.98 18.26
CA GLU A 22 -6.87 -14.06 17.94
C GLU A 22 -6.27 -13.88 16.54
N THR A 23 -7.12 -13.56 15.55
CA THR A 23 -6.68 -13.23 14.18
C THR A 23 -5.70 -12.06 14.16
N GLU A 24 -5.98 -10.98 14.91
CA GLU A 24 -5.10 -9.81 15.04
C GLU A 24 -3.71 -10.21 15.54
N LYS A 25 -3.66 -10.98 16.64
CA LYS A 25 -2.40 -11.40 17.25
C LYS A 25 -1.58 -12.24 16.26
N THR A 26 -2.23 -13.14 15.53
CA THR A 26 -1.57 -13.97 14.52
C THR A 26 -1.04 -13.14 13.36
N ILE A 27 -1.86 -12.24 12.79
CA ILE A 27 -1.44 -11.36 11.69
C ILE A 27 -0.26 -10.49 12.12
N GLN A 28 -0.32 -9.90 13.32
CA GLN A 28 0.76 -9.11 13.89
C GLN A 28 2.05 -9.92 14.03
N GLN A 29 1.99 -11.20 14.41
CA GLN A 29 3.17 -12.07 14.47
C GLN A 29 3.74 -12.37 13.09
N ILE A 30 2.88 -12.59 12.09
CA ILE A 30 3.28 -12.85 10.70
C ILE A 30 3.99 -11.62 10.12
N LEU A 31 3.40 -10.44 10.26
CA LEU A 31 4.00 -9.20 9.78
C LEU A 31 5.37 -8.94 10.41
N GLU A 32 5.53 -9.17 11.72
CA GLU A 32 6.79 -8.89 12.43
C GLU A 32 7.86 -9.96 12.27
N THR A 33 7.48 -11.21 12.00
CA THR A 33 8.43 -12.34 11.99
C THR A 33 8.77 -12.80 10.57
N ILE A 34 7.81 -12.72 9.64
CA ILE A 34 7.98 -13.17 8.26
C ILE A 34 8.25 -11.97 7.34
N PHE A 35 7.38 -10.97 7.38
CA PHE A 35 7.42 -9.89 6.38
C PHE A 35 8.32 -8.72 6.76
N ARG A 36 8.65 -8.55 8.04
CA ARG A 36 9.63 -7.54 8.44
C ARG A 36 11.04 -8.06 8.17
N ASP A 37 11.77 -7.38 7.28
CA ASP A 37 13.16 -7.72 6.97
C ASP A 37 14.15 -7.22 8.04
N GLU A 38 15.43 -7.52 7.82
CA GLU A 38 16.53 -7.11 8.71
C GLU A 38 16.67 -5.59 8.87
N SER A 39 16.22 -4.82 7.88
CA SER A 39 16.26 -3.35 7.88
C SER A 39 15.00 -2.73 8.49
N GLY A 40 13.98 -3.55 8.77
CA GLY A 40 12.69 -3.10 9.29
C GLY A 40 11.64 -2.79 8.21
N LEU A 41 11.93 -3.02 6.93
CA LEU A 41 10.97 -2.92 5.82
C LEU A 41 9.90 -4.02 5.94
N ILE A 42 8.64 -3.70 5.65
CA ILE A 42 7.60 -4.73 5.45
C ILE A 42 7.61 -5.14 3.99
N ILE A 43 8.22 -6.27 3.69
CA ILE A 43 8.33 -6.80 2.33
C ILE A 43 6.94 -7.25 1.84
N SER A 44 6.72 -7.16 0.54
CA SER A 44 5.47 -7.52 -0.14
C SER A 44 5.22 -9.01 -0.12
N GLY A 45 6.20 -9.76 -0.63
CA GLY A 45 6.04 -11.17 -0.98
C GLY A 45 7.09 -12.05 -0.33
N VAL A 46 6.69 -13.27 0.01
CA VAL A 46 7.58 -14.36 0.40
C VAL A 46 7.19 -15.62 -0.36
N ASN A 47 8.11 -16.58 -0.43
CA ASN A 47 7.78 -17.91 -0.90
C ASN A 47 6.76 -18.56 0.07
N GLY A 48 5.60 -18.96 -0.42
CA GLY A 48 4.46 -19.49 0.34
C GLY A 48 4.69 -20.88 0.91
N ILE A 49 5.70 -21.60 0.42
CA ILE A 49 6.12 -22.90 0.98
C ILE A 49 7.08 -22.68 2.14
N THR A 50 8.13 -21.87 1.93
CA THR A 50 9.19 -21.70 2.93
C THR A 50 8.94 -20.57 3.90
N MET A 51 8.02 -19.67 3.56
CA MET A 51 7.65 -18.46 4.30
C MET A 51 8.84 -17.54 4.55
N LYS A 52 9.77 -17.54 3.60
CA LYS A 52 10.99 -16.74 3.60
C LYS A 52 11.03 -15.86 2.34
N PRO A 53 11.75 -14.72 2.38
CA PRO A 53 12.00 -13.96 1.16
C PRO A 53 12.56 -14.86 0.07
N SER A 54 12.02 -14.75 -1.14
CA SER A 54 12.45 -15.55 -2.28
C SER A 54 13.92 -15.33 -2.57
N ARG A 55 14.60 -16.39 -2.96
CA ARG A 55 16.01 -16.41 -3.37
C ARG A 55 16.14 -16.80 -4.84
N PRO A 56 17.31 -16.58 -5.48
CA PRO A 56 17.48 -16.94 -6.88
C PRO A 56 17.13 -18.40 -7.20
N GLU A 57 17.40 -19.34 -6.28
CA GLU A 57 17.04 -20.76 -6.38
C GLU A 57 15.53 -21.06 -6.35
N ASP A 58 14.72 -20.12 -5.86
CA ASP A 58 13.26 -20.23 -5.84
C ASP A 58 12.64 -19.85 -7.20
N VAL A 59 13.40 -19.20 -8.09
CA VAL A 59 12.94 -18.70 -9.39
C VAL A 59 13.71 -19.37 -10.52
N THR A 60 13.28 -20.57 -10.89
CA THR A 60 14.03 -21.45 -11.81
C THR A 60 13.81 -21.18 -13.29
N ASP A 61 12.64 -20.66 -13.67
CA ASP A 61 12.25 -20.58 -15.09
C ASP A 61 12.61 -19.23 -15.74
N ARG A 62 12.91 -18.20 -14.92
CA ARG A 62 13.32 -16.86 -15.35
C ARG A 62 14.48 -16.32 -14.55
N GLN A 63 15.63 -17.00 -14.67
CA GLN A 63 16.86 -16.50 -14.07
C GLN A 63 17.13 -15.06 -14.55
N PHE A 64 17.41 -14.17 -13.60
CA PHE A 64 17.65 -12.75 -13.86
C PHE A 64 16.44 -11.99 -14.46
N GLY A 65 15.22 -12.53 -14.30
CA GLY A 65 13.97 -11.91 -14.75
C GLY A 65 13.78 -11.82 -16.26
N VAL A 66 14.60 -12.51 -17.06
CA VAL A 66 14.49 -12.53 -18.52
C VAL A 66 13.16 -13.16 -18.94
N GLY A 67 12.47 -12.54 -19.88
CA GLY A 67 11.12 -12.90 -20.32
C GLY A 67 10.02 -12.52 -19.33
N GLY A 68 10.34 -11.98 -18.16
CA GLY A 68 9.41 -11.66 -17.08
C GLY A 68 8.89 -10.24 -17.06
N TRP A 69 7.88 -10.00 -16.23
CA TRP A 69 7.29 -8.66 -16.02
C TRP A 69 8.36 -7.60 -15.68
N TRP A 70 9.34 -7.99 -14.87
CA TRP A 70 10.45 -7.14 -14.42
C TRP A 70 11.64 -7.05 -15.39
N GLU A 71 11.58 -7.71 -16.55
CA GLU A 71 12.70 -7.76 -17.50
C GLU A 71 13.18 -6.36 -17.90
N ASN A 72 12.25 -5.42 -18.10
CA ASN A 72 12.57 -4.05 -18.48
C ASN A 72 12.68 -3.09 -17.29
N GLY A 73 12.53 -3.61 -16.06
CA GLY A 73 12.61 -2.80 -14.86
C GLY A 73 13.93 -2.04 -14.73
N GLN A 74 13.86 -0.76 -14.33
CA GLN A 74 15.02 0.10 -14.12
C GLN A 74 15.67 -0.10 -12.75
N PHE A 75 16.17 -1.31 -12.53
CA PHE A 75 16.94 -1.70 -11.35
C PHE A 75 17.87 -2.88 -11.71
N PRO A 76 18.82 -3.23 -10.83
CA PRO A 76 19.89 -4.16 -11.20
C PRO A 76 19.37 -5.54 -11.57
N ARG A 77 19.96 -6.11 -12.62
CA ARG A 77 19.52 -7.36 -13.26
C ARG A 77 19.41 -8.54 -12.28
N ASP A 78 20.34 -8.62 -11.34
CA ASP A 78 20.43 -9.71 -10.35
C ASP A 78 19.26 -9.74 -9.36
N TYR A 79 18.43 -8.69 -9.33
CA TYR A 79 17.27 -8.57 -8.45
C TYR A 79 15.93 -8.66 -9.18
N LYS A 80 15.92 -8.79 -10.51
CA LYS A 80 14.67 -8.82 -11.31
C LYS A 80 13.78 -10.02 -10.99
N ASN A 81 14.39 -11.18 -10.76
CA ASN A 81 13.68 -12.37 -10.30
C ASN A 81 13.25 -12.29 -8.82
N LEU A 82 13.79 -11.35 -8.03
CA LEU A 82 13.48 -11.19 -6.61
C LEU A 82 12.57 -9.99 -6.33
N ALA A 83 12.20 -9.22 -7.35
CA ALA A 83 11.47 -7.96 -7.21
C ALA A 83 10.15 -8.11 -6.44
N MET A 84 9.49 -9.27 -6.56
CA MET A 84 8.26 -9.60 -5.83
C MET A 84 8.40 -9.54 -4.31
N ASN A 85 9.61 -9.74 -3.78
CA ASN A 85 9.84 -9.56 -2.35
C ASN A 85 9.50 -8.13 -1.93
N PHE A 86 9.83 -7.12 -2.73
CA PHE A 86 9.73 -5.72 -2.33
C PHE A 86 8.73 -4.91 -3.16
N GLU A 87 8.01 -5.54 -4.10
CA GLU A 87 7.22 -4.82 -5.10
C GLU A 87 6.32 -3.76 -4.47
N ASN A 88 5.48 -4.08 -3.49
CA ASN A 88 4.61 -3.11 -2.79
C ASN A 88 5.08 -2.79 -1.38
N CYS A 89 6.38 -2.82 -1.11
CA CYS A 89 6.93 -2.67 0.24
C CYS A 89 6.52 -1.36 0.94
N HIS A 90 6.54 -0.22 0.21
CA HIS A 90 6.10 1.07 0.75
C HIS A 90 4.61 1.08 1.05
N GLN A 91 3.82 0.47 0.16
CA GLN A 91 2.37 0.36 0.33
C GLN A 91 2.02 -0.50 1.56
N CYS A 92 2.68 -1.65 1.74
CA CYS A 92 2.51 -2.50 2.91
C CYS A 92 2.90 -1.75 4.19
N SER A 93 4.07 -1.09 4.18
CA SER A 93 4.58 -0.33 5.31
C SER A 93 3.66 0.82 5.71
N GLY A 94 3.10 1.54 4.74
CA GLY A 94 2.15 2.63 4.96
C GLY A 94 0.83 2.19 5.58
N LYS A 95 0.19 1.16 4.99
CA LYS A 95 -1.04 0.56 5.50
C LYS A 95 -0.84 -0.04 6.90
N TYR A 96 0.31 -0.65 7.13
CA TYR A 96 0.60 -1.21 8.44
C TYR A 96 0.85 -0.13 9.50
N LEU A 97 1.58 0.93 9.15
CA LEU A 97 1.77 2.11 10.01
C LEU A 97 0.43 2.75 10.38
N ASP A 98 -0.49 2.87 9.42
CA ASP A 98 -1.85 3.37 9.65
C ASP A 98 -2.59 2.57 10.75
N GLY A 99 -2.53 1.24 10.70
CA GLY A 99 -3.08 0.36 11.74
C GLY A 99 -2.33 0.41 13.07
N LEU A 100 -0.99 0.51 13.06
CA LEU A 100 -0.17 0.63 14.27
C LEU A 100 -0.48 1.91 15.05
N VAL A 101 -0.75 3.03 14.36
CA VAL A 101 -1.14 4.27 15.01
C VAL A 101 -2.45 4.09 15.79
N ASP A 102 -3.48 3.53 15.16
CA ASP A 102 -4.76 3.29 15.83
C ASP A 102 -4.63 2.27 16.95
N LYS A 103 -3.82 1.22 16.76
CA LYS A 103 -3.51 0.23 17.79
C LYS A 103 -2.91 0.91 19.02
N TYR A 104 -1.89 1.75 18.84
CA TYR A 104 -1.25 2.42 19.97
C TYR A 104 -2.20 3.38 20.68
N ILE A 105 -3.06 4.11 19.96
CA ILE A 105 -4.08 4.98 20.56
C ILE A 105 -5.05 4.16 21.44
N VAL A 106 -5.42 2.95 21.01
CA VAL A 106 -6.35 2.09 21.76
C VAL A 106 -5.67 1.37 22.93
N THR A 107 -4.45 0.87 22.75
CA THR A 107 -3.80 -0.01 23.73
C THR A 107 -2.76 0.68 24.61
N THR A 108 -2.21 1.80 24.15
CA THR A 108 -1.05 2.50 24.74
C THR A 108 0.21 1.63 24.93
N ASP A 109 0.29 0.49 24.24
CA ASP A 109 1.41 -0.45 24.36
C ASP A 109 2.69 0.13 23.75
N PRO A 110 3.76 0.38 24.54
CA PRO A 110 5.01 0.95 24.02
C PRO A 110 5.69 0.09 22.96
N LYS A 111 5.42 -1.23 22.91
CA LYS A 111 5.95 -2.11 21.86
C LYS A 111 5.36 -1.74 20.49
N VAL A 112 4.09 -1.37 20.45
CA VAL A 112 3.37 -0.94 19.24
C VAL A 112 3.96 0.38 18.73
N LEU A 113 4.22 1.34 19.62
CA LEU A 113 4.91 2.57 19.26
C LEU A 113 6.31 2.28 18.70
N GLY A 114 7.03 1.33 19.28
CA GLY A 114 8.32 0.86 18.76
C GLY A 114 8.24 0.32 17.34
N TYR A 115 7.19 -0.43 16.99
CA TYR A 115 6.97 -0.90 15.61
C TYR A 115 6.68 0.24 14.64
N ALA A 116 5.86 1.22 15.04
CA ALA A 116 5.55 2.38 14.23
C ALA A 116 6.82 3.23 13.96
N LYS A 117 7.62 3.50 15.00
CA LYS A 117 8.88 4.24 14.90
C LYS A 117 9.86 3.58 13.94
N LYS A 118 9.98 2.24 13.96
CA LYS A 118 10.86 1.52 13.02
C LYS A 118 10.51 1.78 11.56
N ILE A 119 9.21 1.83 11.21
CA ILE A 119 8.77 2.13 9.84
C ILE A 119 9.17 3.57 9.48
N VAL A 120 8.89 4.54 10.36
CA VAL A 120 9.23 5.95 10.18
C VAL A 120 10.75 6.15 10.01
N GLU A 121 11.55 5.54 10.87
CA GLU A 121 13.01 5.61 10.84
C GLU A 121 13.57 5.01 9.55
N MET A 122 13.10 3.83 9.17
CA MET A 122 13.56 3.16 7.94
C MET A 122 13.17 3.98 6.70
N THR A 123 11.93 4.45 6.59
CA THR A 123 11.52 5.30 5.44
C THR A 123 12.32 6.59 5.42
N GLY A 124 12.60 7.18 6.58
CA GLY A 124 13.54 8.30 6.74
C GLY A 124 14.94 7.98 6.21
N GLN A 125 15.47 6.80 6.50
CA GLN A 125 16.77 6.36 5.99
C GLN A 125 16.78 6.18 4.47
N ILE A 126 15.73 5.61 3.87
CA ILE A 126 15.60 5.49 2.41
C ILE A 126 15.60 6.88 1.79
N TRP A 127 14.75 7.78 2.29
CA TRP A 127 14.62 9.14 1.80
C TRP A 127 15.94 9.92 1.89
N ASP A 128 16.62 9.86 3.04
CA ASP A 128 17.89 10.56 3.26
C ASP A 128 19.02 9.95 2.41
N THR A 129 19.06 8.62 2.26
CA THR A 129 20.02 7.95 1.38
C THR A 129 19.80 8.36 -0.07
N ALA A 130 18.56 8.26 -0.56
CA ALA A 130 18.20 8.67 -1.92
C ALA A 130 18.57 10.14 -2.19
N ALA A 131 18.29 11.04 -1.23
CA ALA A 131 18.65 12.44 -1.34
C ALA A 131 20.16 12.68 -1.51
N LYS A 132 21.01 11.85 -0.89
CA LYS A 132 22.47 11.98 -0.91
C LYS A 132 23.13 11.26 -2.09
N THR A 133 22.59 10.12 -2.49
CA THR A 133 23.31 9.19 -3.38
C THR A 133 22.59 8.90 -4.68
N HIS A 134 21.27 9.11 -4.76
CA HIS A 134 20.50 8.79 -5.95
C HIS A 134 20.47 9.95 -6.95
N ARG A 135 20.53 9.65 -8.25
CA ARG A 135 20.50 10.66 -9.32
C ARG A 135 19.23 11.53 -9.36
N TYR A 136 18.12 11.03 -8.81
CA TYR A 136 16.86 11.77 -8.72
C TYR A 136 16.77 12.67 -7.48
N GLY A 137 17.76 12.60 -6.58
CA GLY A 137 17.93 13.55 -5.48
C GLY A 137 16.82 13.52 -4.42
N LYS A 138 16.71 14.63 -3.69
CA LYS A 138 15.81 14.77 -2.55
C LYS A 138 14.34 14.72 -2.97
N GLY A 139 13.54 13.97 -2.22
CA GLY A 139 12.12 13.74 -2.51
C GLY A 139 11.84 12.53 -3.39
N TRP A 140 12.88 11.92 -3.97
CA TRP A 140 12.80 10.59 -4.56
C TRP A 140 12.66 9.52 -3.47
N LEU A 141 11.67 8.64 -3.63
CA LEU A 141 11.41 7.48 -2.81
C LEU A 141 11.36 6.25 -3.73
N PRO A 142 12.50 5.55 -3.90
CA PRO A 142 12.57 4.40 -4.79
C PRO A 142 11.86 3.19 -4.21
N LYS A 143 11.38 2.29 -5.07
CA LYS A 143 11.07 0.91 -4.70
C LYS A 143 12.36 0.18 -4.32
N PRO A 144 12.49 -0.35 -3.09
CA PRO A 144 13.74 -0.93 -2.62
C PRO A 144 13.85 -2.41 -3.06
N TYR A 145 13.85 -2.71 -4.36
CA TYR A 145 13.83 -4.10 -4.89
C TYR A 145 14.99 -4.98 -4.39
N ALA A 146 16.07 -4.36 -3.92
CA ALA A 146 17.25 -5.02 -3.35
C ALA A 146 17.45 -4.69 -1.85
N GLY A 147 16.39 -4.23 -1.17
CA GLY A 147 16.47 -3.67 0.17
C GLY A 147 17.31 -2.38 0.23
N MET A 148 17.83 -2.06 1.43
CA MET A 148 18.56 -0.82 1.70
C MET A 148 19.93 -0.70 1.01
N LYS A 149 20.50 -1.80 0.52
CA LYS A 149 21.92 -1.85 0.09
C LYS A 149 22.15 -1.17 -1.26
N LEU A 150 21.14 -1.12 -2.13
CA LEU A 150 21.28 -0.64 -3.50
C LEU A 150 20.29 0.48 -3.84
N ILE A 151 19.88 1.27 -2.84
CA ILE A 151 19.07 2.48 -3.05
C ILE A 151 19.61 3.38 -4.19
N PRO A 152 20.94 3.62 -4.36
CA PRO A 152 21.47 4.39 -5.49
C PRO A 152 21.14 3.85 -6.89
N GLU A 153 20.80 2.57 -7.01
CA GLU A 153 20.53 1.88 -8.28
C GLU A 153 19.02 1.64 -8.52
N MET A 154 18.16 1.98 -7.56
CA MET A 154 16.71 1.81 -7.68
C MET A 154 16.06 3.00 -8.39
N CYS A 155 15.85 2.87 -9.71
CA CYS A 155 15.35 3.97 -10.53
C CYS A 155 13.83 3.89 -10.82
N GLU A 156 13.10 3.04 -10.11
CA GLU A 156 11.65 2.93 -10.25
C GLU A 156 10.90 3.36 -9.00
N THR A 157 9.72 3.92 -9.25
CA THR A 157 8.69 4.16 -8.25
C THR A 157 7.31 4.20 -8.91
N SER A 158 6.27 4.11 -8.10
CA SER A 158 4.88 4.21 -8.52
C SER A 158 4.07 5.06 -7.54
N VAL A 159 3.02 5.70 -8.04
CA VAL A 159 2.25 6.66 -7.24
C VAL A 159 1.43 5.99 -6.14
N ASP A 160 0.93 4.79 -6.37
CA ASP A 160 0.21 4.00 -5.36
C ASP A 160 1.09 3.74 -4.12
N GLN A 161 2.36 3.41 -4.31
CA GLN A 161 3.29 3.19 -3.21
C GLN A 161 3.70 4.47 -2.49
N TYR A 162 3.94 5.55 -3.24
CA TYR A 162 4.09 6.88 -2.66
C TYR A 162 2.89 7.28 -1.81
N SER A 163 1.67 6.95 -2.28
CA SER A 163 0.45 7.37 -1.61
C SER A 163 0.26 6.69 -0.27
N ASP A 164 0.27 5.37 -0.22
CA ASP A 164 0.00 4.62 1.02
C ASP A 164 1.06 4.89 2.09
N ILE A 165 2.35 4.98 1.74
CA ILE A 165 3.38 5.35 2.73
C ILE A 165 3.20 6.77 3.23
N THR A 166 2.90 7.73 2.35
CA THR A 166 2.66 9.13 2.76
C THR A 166 1.46 9.22 3.70
N PHE A 167 0.38 8.49 3.42
CA PHE A 167 -0.80 8.44 4.27
C PHE A 167 -0.52 7.91 5.68
N GLY A 168 0.21 6.79 5.78
CA GLY A 168 0.63 6.22 7.05
C GLY A 168 1.54 7.17 7.84
N LEU A 169 2.53 7.78 7.16
CA LEU A 169 3.44 8.75 7.75
C LEU A 169 2.72 10.01 8.22
N GLU A 170 1.74 10.53 7.47
CA GLU A 170 1.00 11.74 7.86
C GLU A 170 0.09 11.46 9.06
N LYS A 171 -0.51 10.26 9.16
CA LYS A 171 -1.25 9.87 10.36
C LYS A 171 -0.33 9.78 11.57
N TYR A 172 0.84 9.16 11.44
CA TYR A 172 1.86 9.13 12.49
C TYR A 172 2.31 10.54 12.89
N TYR A 173 2.59 11.40 11.90
CA TYR A 173 2.96 12.81 12.08
C TYR A 173 1.94 13.56 12.95
N ASN A 174 0.65 13.39 12.67
CA ASN A 174 -0.41 14.09 13.38
C ASN A 174 -0.62 13.57 14.80
N GLU A 175 -0.58 12.25 14.99
CA GLU A 175 -1.07 11.60 16.20
C GLU A 175 0.03 11.25 17.20
N LEU A 176 1.19 10.76 16.73
CA LEU A 176 2.19 10.13 17.59
C LEU A 176 3.59 10.78 17.54
N ALA A 177 3.91 11.48 16.44
CA ALA A 177 5.25 11.98 16.21
C ALA A 177 5.66 13.03 17.25
N ASP A 178 6.89 12.89 17.77
CA ASP A 178 7.53 13.93 18.56
C ASP A 178 8.00 15.11 17.69
N LEU A 179 8.52 16.18 18.30
CA LEU A 179 8.93 17.38 17.56
C LEU A 179 10.03 17.10 16.52
N LYS A 180 10.97 16.20 16.82
CA LYS A 180 12.08 15.87 15.90
C LYS A 180 11.53 15.07 14.72
N GLU A 181 10.71 14.07 15.00
CA GLU A 181 10.03 13.26 13.98
C GLU A 181 9.13 14.13 13.10
N ARG A 182 8.37 15.06 13.70
CA ARG A 182 7.54 16.01 12.96
C ARG A 182 8.35 16.86 11.98
N ASN A 183 9.47 17.42 12.42
CA ASN A 183 10.32 18.23 11.55
C ASN A 183 10.85 17.42 10.35
N MET A 184 11.33 16.19 10.60
CA MET A 184 11.79 15.29 9.55
C MET A 184 10.68 14.94 8.56
N LEU A 185 9.50 14.56 9.05
CA LEU A 185 8.36 14.16 8.22
C LEU A 185 7.83 15.34 7.40
N ALA A 186 7.75 16.54 8.00
CA ALA A 186 7.36 17.74 7.27
C ALA A 186 8.33 18.04 6.11
N GLU A 187 9.65 17.94 6.36
CA GLU A 187 10.67 18.09 5.33
C GLU A 187 10.53 17.02 4.22
N MET A 188 10.24 15.78 4.61
CA MET A 188 10.01 14.68 3.68
C MET A 188 8.79 14.95 2.78
N PHE A 189 7.63 15.31 3.35
CA PHE A 189 6.42 15.61 2.58
C PHE A 189 6.60 16.78 1.62
N LEU A 190 7.26 17.86 2.06
CA LEU A 190 7.58 18.99 1.19
C LEU A 190 8.48 18.56 0.04
N SER A 191 9.48 17.71 0.31
CA SER A 191 10.36 17.21 -0.75
C SER A 191 9.67 16.27 -1.73
N PHE A 192 8.71 15.45 -1.29
CA PHE A 192 7.90 14.64 -2.19
C PHE A 192 7.11 15.52 -3.17
N ALA A 193 6.49 16.59 -2.66
CA ALA A 193 5.75 17.54 -3.49
C ALA A 193 6.67 18.28 -4.48
N ASP A 194 7.81 18.80 -3.99
CA ASP A 194 8.80 19.47 -4.84
C ASP A 194 9.32 18.54 -5.94
N TRP A 195 9.63 17.28 -5.59
CA TRP A 195 10.15 16.29 -6.54
C TRP A 195 9.18 16.01 -7.69
N TRP A 196 7.91 15.73 -7.38
CA TRP A 196 6.90 15.45 -8.41
C TRP A 196 6.67 16.64 -9.35
N LEU A 197 6.71 17.88 -8.81
CA LEU A 197 6.64 19.09 -9.62
C LEU A 197 7.88 19.24 -10.53
N ASP A 198 9.08 19.07 -9.97
CA ASP A 198 10.34 19.25 -10.69
C ASP A 198 10.54 18.18 -11.77
N HIS A 199 9.89 17.02 -11.64
CA HIS A 199 9.96 15.90 -12.59
C HIS A 199 8.72 15.76 -13.47
N ASN A 200 7.86 16.80 -13.54
CA ASN A 200 6.66 16.82 -14.37
C ASN A 200 5.75 15.59 -14.20
N TYR A 201 5.63 15.08 -12.97
CA TYR A 201 4.81 13.90 -12.68
C TYR A 201 5.27 12.61 -13.38
N THR A 202 6.55 12.54 -13.77
CA THR A 202 7.08 11.41 -14.54
C THR A 202 8.03 10.54 -13.74
N THR A 203 7.96 9.23 -13.99
CA THR A 203 8.93 8.25 -13.50
C THR A 203 9.21 7.21 -14.58
N SER A 204 10.28 6.44 -14.41
CA SER A 204 10.35 5.16 -15.09
C SER A 204 9.61 4.09 -14.30
N PHE A 205 8.88 3.25 -15.04
CA PHE A 205 8.18 2.09 -14.52
C PHE A 205 8.19 1.00 -15.57
N LEU A 206 8.77 -0.15 -15.24
CA LEU A 206 8.86 -1.33 -16.12
C LEU A 206 9.50 -1.01 -17.47
N GLY A 207 10.52 -0.16 -17.46
CA GLY A 207 11.28 0.27 -18.64
C GLY A 207 10.56 1.28 -19.54
N SER A 208 9.35 1.70 -19.16
CA SER A 208 8.62 2.77 -19.83
C SER A 208 8.68 4.06 -19.01
N THR A 209 8.54 5.21 -19.68
CA THR A 209 8.28 6.48 -19.01
C THR A 209 6.78 6.62 -18.79
N VAL A 210 6.38 6.88 -17.55
CA VAL A 210 4.97 7.03 -17.17
C VAL A 210 4.70 8.47 -16.74
N TRP A 211 3.65 9.07 -17.31
CA TRP A 211 3.12 10.39 -16.90
C TRP A 211 1.92 10.18 -15.98
N TRP A 212 2.17 10.13 -14.68
CA TRP A 212 1.19 9.72 -13.69
C TRP A 212 -0.02 10.65 -13.61
N ASP A 213 0.17 11.94 -13.90
CA ASP A 213 -0.90 12.95 -13.95
C ASP A 213 -1.95 12.69 -15.06
N ARG A 214 -1.69 11.75 -15.98
CA ARG A 214 -2.50 11.52 -17.19
C ARG A 214 -3.19 10.17 -17.24
N ILE A 215 -2.76 9.21 -16.44
CA ILE A 215 -3.12 7.79 -16.66
C ILE A 215 -4.13 7.23 -15.66
N HIS A 216 -4.21 7.78 -14.45
CA HIS A 216 -5.10 7.26 -13.41
C HIS A 216 -5.61 8.34 -12.46
N THR A 217 -6.88 8.23 -12.10
CA THR A 217 -7.54 9.03 -11.06
C THR A 217 -6.90 8.87 -9.68
N LEU A 218 -6.34 7.69 -9.36
CA LEU A 218 -5.59 7.48 -8.11
C LEU A 218 -4.41 8.44 -7.98
N ALA A 219 -3.65 8.62 -9.07
CA ALA A 219 -2.45 9.45 -9.04
C ALA A 219 -2.81 10.93 -8.96
N GLN A 220 -3.83 11.33 -9.70
CA GLN A 220 -4.39 12.67 -9.64
C GLN A 220 -4.90 13.00 -8.24
N ALA A 221 -5.68 12.11 -7.61
CA ALA A 221 -6.18 12.30 -6.25
C ALA A 221 -5.03 12.41 -5.23
N TYR A 222 -4.02 11.56 -5.34
CA TYR A 222 -2.83 11.65 -4.50
C TYR A 222 -2.09 12.98 -4.68
N PHE A 223 -1.87 13.45 -5.91
CA PHE A 223 -1.20 14.74 -6.14
C PHE A 223 -1.99 15.91 -5.57
N LEU A 224 -3.32 15.93 -5.72
CA LEU A 224 -4.17 16.92 -5.06
C LEU A 224 -3.96 16.93 -3.55
N TYR A 225 -3.93 15.75 -2.93
CA TYR A 225 -3.66 15.61 -1.49
C TYR A 225 -2.26 16.09 -1.13
N LEU A 226 -1.23 15.62 -1.83
CA LEU A 226 0.17 15.94 -1.55
C LEU A 226 0.41 17.45 -1.64
N PHE A 227 -0.19 18.15 -2.59
CA PHE A 227 -0.06 19.60 -2.72
C PHE A 227 -0.83 20.37 -1.64
N GLN A 228 -2.01 19.91 -1.22
CA GLN A 228 -2.71 20.51 -0.07
C GLN A 228 -1.93 20.29 1.22
N LEU A 229 -1.34 19.10 1.42
CA LEU A 229 -0.47 18.80 2.56
C LEU A 229 0.78 19.67 2.55
N ALA A 230 1.49 19.76 1.41
CA ALA A 230 2.68 20.60 1.29
C ALA A 230 2.35 22.08 1.52
N TYR A 231 1.22 22.57 0.98
CA TYR A 231 0.78 23.95 1.18
C TYR A 231 0.41 24.25 2.64
N SER A 232 -0.21 23.30 3.35
CA SER A 232 -0.56 23.49 4.77
C SER A 232 0.67 23.50 5.68
N LEU A 233 1.74 22.77 5.31
CA LEU A 233 3.02 22.74 6.02
C LEU A 233 3.90 23.95 5.70
N ALA A 234 3.95 24.38 4.44
CA ALA A 234 4.71 25.54 3.99
C ALA A 234 3.99 26.21 2.80
N PRO A 235 3.20 27.27 3.04
CA PRO A 235 2.46 27.96 1.99
C PRO A 235 3.38 28.52 0.91
N ARG A 236 3.37 27.91 -0.28
CA ARG A 236 4.13 28.35 -1.46
C ARG A 236 3.23 28.35 -2.69
N LYS A 237 3.33 29.39 -3.52
CA LYS A 237 2.54 29.52 -4.75
C LYS A 237 2.64 28.29 -5.66
N ARG A 238 3.83 27.67 -5.77
CA ARG A 238 4.06 26.47 -6.59
C ARG A 238 3.16 25.27 -6.22
N TYR A 239 2.78 25.12 -4.94
CA TYR A 239 1.91 24.02 -4.51
C TYR A 239 0.45 24.30 -4.90
N LEU A 240 0.00 25.56 -4.83
CA LEU A 240 -1.30 25.95 -5.37
C LEU A 240 -1.33 25.78 -6.90
N ASP A 241 -0.28 26.22 -7.60
CA ASP A 241 -0.19 26.07 -9.05
C ASP A 241 -0.21 24.58 -9.46
N GLY A 242 0.49 23.72 -8.71
CA GLY A 242 0.44 22.26 -8.89
C GLY A 242 -0.95 21.66 -8.62
N PHE A 243 -1.60 22.11 -7.55
CA PHE A 243 -2.97 21.71 -7.22
C PHE A 243 -3.94 22.10 -8.33
N ASP A 244 -3.93 23.37 -8.76
CA ASP A 244 -4.82 23.90 -9.80
C ASP A 244 -4.59 23.18 -11.14
N TYR A 245 -3.33 22.89 -11.47
CA TYR A 245 -2.98 22.11 -12.65
C TYR A 245 -3.64 20.73 -12.64
N ILE A 246 -3.46 19.95 -11.57
CA ILE A 246 -4.05 18.61 -11.47
C ILE A 246 -5.58 18.69 -11.41
N PHE A 247 -6.12 19.63 -10.62
CA PHE A 247 -7.55 19.79 -10.41
C PHE A 247 -8.28 20.06 -11.74
N SER A 248 -7.75 20.98 -12.55
CA SER A 248 -8.33 21.33 -13.86
C SER A 248 -8.44 20.15 -14.84
N ARG A 249 -7.65 19.09 -14.63
CA ARG A 249 -7.60 17.89 -15.48
C ARG A 249 -8.44 16.74 -14.91
N ALA A 250 -8.49 16.64 -13.59
CA ALA A 250 -9.01 15.46 -12.90
C ALA A 250 -10.43 15.64 -12.35
N GLU A 251 -10.88 16.88 -12.08
CA GLU A 251 -12.13 17.17 -11.36
C GLU A 251 -13.32 16.36 -11.89
N LYS A 252 -13.53 16.36 -13.21
CA LYS A 252 -14.65 15.64 -13.84
C LYS A 252 -14.56 14.13 -13.70
N ALA A 253 -13.36 13.56 -13.84
CA ALA A 253 -13.17 12.11 -13.74
C ALA A 253 -13.28 11.63 -12.28
N LEU A 254 -12.84 12.44 -11.33
CA LEU A 254 -12.86 12.08 -9.90
C LEU A 254 -14.28 11.99 -9.32
N VAL A 255 -15.26 12.67 -9.92
CA VAL A 255 -16.65 12.66 -9.44
C VAL A 255 -17.56 11.69 -10.17
N THR A 256 -17.06 10.89 -11.11
CA THR A 256 -17.86 9.92 -11.87
C THR A 256 -17.53 8.48 -11.48
N ARG A 257 -18.52 7.60 -11.64
CA ARG A 257 -18.30 6.15 -11.54
C ARG A 257 -17.27 5.70 -12.58
N ASP A 258 -17.35 6.15 -13.83
CA ASP A 258 -16.41 5.75 -14.89
C ASP A 258 -14.95 6.06 -14.55
N GLY A 259 -14.68 7.20 -13.89
CA GLY A 259 -13.35 7.52 -13.40
C GLY A 259 -12.86 6.59 -12.29
N ALA A 260 -13.77 5.97 -11.53
CA ALA A 260 -13.44 4.95 -10.55
C ALA A 260 -13.03 3.61 -11.17
N TYR A 261 -13.49 3.30 -12.39
CA TYR A 261 -13.14 2.10 -13.15
C TYR A 261 -11.97 2.32 -14.11
N ASN A 262 -11.50 3.57 -14.29
CA ASN A 262 -10.40 3.93 -15.18
C ASN A 262 -10.49 3.30 -16.59
N GLY A 263 -11.69 3.23 -17.14
CA GLY A 263 -11.94 2.68 -18.48
C GLY A 263 -12.06 1.15 -18.56
N GLU A 264 -11.37 0.37 -17.71
CA GLU A 264 -11.45 -1.10 -17.66
C GLU A 264 -11.10 -1.63 -16.25
N ASN A 265 -11.92 -2.55 -15.73
CA ASN A 265 -11.82 -3.29 -14.45
C ASN A 265 -11.47 -2.49 -13.19
N PHE A 266 -12.42 -2.41 -12.25
CA PHE A 266 -12.22 -1.78 -10.95
C PHE A 266 -11.18 -2.54 -10.10
N ASN A 267 -10.14 -1.83 -9.62
CA ASN A 267 -9.16 -2.36 -8.68
C ASN A 267 -9.26 -1.61 -7.34
N PRO A 268 -9.80 -2.23 -6.27
CA PRO A 268 -9.88 -1.63 -4.94
C PRO A 268 -8.56 -1.10 -4.39
N ASN A 269 -7.41 -1.71 -4.73
CA ASN A 269 -6.10 -1.25 -4.26
C ASN A 269 -5.82 0.19 -4.75
N GLY A 270 -6.08 0.45 -6.04
CA GLY A 270 -5.86 1.74 -6.67
C GLY A 270 -7.01 2.72 -6.43
N SER A 271 -8.25 2.30 -6.69
CA SER A 271 -9.43 3.18 -6.58
C SER A 271 -9.70 3.62 -5.15
N GLY A 272 -9.34 2.82 -4.14
CA GLY A 272 -9.47 3.19 -2.74
C GLY A 272 -8.56 4.34 -2.29
N ILE A 273 -7.41 4.55 -2.95
CA ILE A 273 -6.52 5.70 -2.69
C ILE A 273 -7.26 7.02 -2.92
N VAL A 274 -8.18 7.08 -3.88
CA VAL A 274 -8.99 8.27 -4.13
C VAL A 274 -9.84 8.61 -2.91
N ILE A 275 -10.50 7.62 -2.32
CA ILE A 275 -11.33 7.83 -1.12
C ILE A 275 -10.50 8.42 0.02
N GLU A 276 -9.35 7.81 0.30
CA GLU A 276 -8.49 8.26 1.39
C GLU A 276 -7.88 9.64 1.13
N ALA A 277 -7.37 9.89 -0.07
CA ALA A 277 -6.85 11.20 -0.45
C ALA A 277 -7.91 12.29 -0.27
N MET A 278 -9.14 12.05 -0.73
CA MET A 278 -10.25 13.01 -0.60
C MET A 278 -10.67 13.22 0.86
N ALA A 279 -10.72 12.17 1.67
CA ALA A 279 -11.03 12.27 3.10
C ALA A 279 -9.98 13.15 3.82
N ARG A 280 -8.70 13.00 3.47
CA ARG A 280 -7.60 13.80 4.04
C ARG A 280 -7.58 15.24 3.51
N ILE A 281 -7.81 15.46 2.21
CA ILE A 281 -7.95 16.81 1.64
C ILE A 281 -9.03 17.59 2.37
N ALA A 282 -10.19 17.00 2.63
CA ALA A 282 -11.28 17.70 3.30
C ALA A 282 -10.98 18.06 4.76
N LYS A 283 -10.07 17.33 5.43
CA LYS A 283 -9.55 17.68 6.76
C LYS A 283 -8.59 18.87 6.68
N ILE A 284 -7.69 18.88 5.69
CA ILE A 284 -6.69 19.94 5.49
C ILE A 284 -7.33 21.24 4.98
N ASN A 285 -8.26 21.13 4.03
CA ASN A 285 -8.93 22.25 3.37
C ASN A 285 -10.46 22.03 3.37
N PRO A 286 -11.17 22.47 4.42
CA PRO A 286 -12.62 22.29 4.54
C PRO A 286 -13.44 22.93 3.42
N SER A 287 -12.89 23.88 2.66
CA SER A 287 -13.60 24.49 1.52
C SER A 287 -13.85 23.50 0.37
N LEU A 288 -13.03 22.45 0.27
CA LEU A 288 -13.17 21.38 -0.72
C LEU A 288 -14.07 20.23 -0.28
N LYS A 289 -14.66 20.30 0.93
CA LYS A 289 -15.43 19.19 1.52
C LYS A 289 -16.55 18.67 0.61
N VAL A 290 -17.26 19.56 -0.10
CA VAL A 290 -18.34 19.16 -1.02
C VAL A 290 -17.79 18.36 -2.20
N PHE A 291 -16.70 18.83 -2.82
CA PHE A 291 -16.03 18.13 -3.91
C PHE A 291 -15.51 16.75 -3.44
N CYS A 292 -14.81 16.71 -2.30
CA CYS A 292 -14.29 15.47 -1.72
C CYS A 292 -15.41 14.47 -1.41
N ASN A 293 -16.54 14.94 -0.87
CA ASN A 293 -17.72 14.10 -0.64
C ASN A 293 -18.24 13.49 -1.94
N ASN A 294 -18.40 14.29 -2.99
CA ASN A 294 -18.89 13.79 -4.27
C ASN A 294 -17.96 12.74 -4.88
N CYS A 295 -16.64 12.91 -4.74
CA CYS A 295 -15.67 11.91 -5.17
C CYS A 295 -15.84 10.61 -4.38
N ILE A 296 -15.85 10.68 -3.04
CA ILE A 296 -15.98 9.51 -2.16
C ILE A 296 -17.28 8.73 -2.47
N GLN A 297 -18.40 9.44 -2.59
CA GLN A 297 -19.71 8.83 -2.86
C GLN A 297 -19.77 8.15 -4.24
N SER A 298 -19.06 8.66 -5.25
CA SER A 298 -18.96 8.01 -6.55
C SER A 298 -18.14 6.71 -6.53
N TYR A 299 -17.23 6.54 -5.56
CA TYR A 299 -16.32 5.40 -5.48
C TYR A 299 -16.82 4.29 -4.53
N ILE A 300 -17.59 4.62 -3.49
CA ILE A 300 -18.10 3.65 -2.51
C ILE A 300 -18.85 2.47 -3.16
N PRO A 301 -19.83 2.67 -4.07
CA PRO A 301 -20.59 1.56 -4.65
C PRO A 301 -19.70 0.58 -5.42
N ALA A 302 -18.73 1.10 -6.19
CA ALA A 302 -17.81 0.29 -6.97
C ALA A 302 -16.84 -0.50 -6.07
N LEU A 303 -16.41 0.10 -4.95
CA LEU A 303 -15.55 -0.55 -3.96
C LEU A 303 -16.27 -1.72 -3.26
N ILE A 304 -17.55 -1.53 -2.90
CA ILE A 304 -18.42 -2.57 -2.32
C ILE A 304 -18.69 -3.67 -3.33
N GLU A 305 -19.02 -3.32 -4.58
CA GLU A 305 -19.22 -4.30 -5.66
C GLU A 305 -17.99 -5.19 -5.82
N ALA A 306 -16.79 -4.61 -5.91
CA ALA A 306 -15.55 -5.36 -6.02
C ALA A 306 -15.24 -6.22 -4.78
N GLY A 307 -15.53 -5.75 -3.57
CA GLY A 307 -15.41 -6.54 -2.35
C GLY A 307 -16.36 -7.74 -2.32
N ASN A 308 -17.58 -7.58 -2.85
CA ASN A 308 -18.59 -8.64 -2.94
C ASN A 308 -18.25 -9.65 -4.03
N LEU A 309 -17.67 -9.22 -5.17
CA LEU A 309 -17.22 -10.13 -6.23
C LEU A 309 -16.14 -11.10 -5.75
N GLY A 310 -15.36 -10.74 -4.72
CA GLY A 310 -14.44 -11.67 -4.05
C GLY A 310 -15.11 -12.90 -3.41
N GLN A 311 -16.45 -13.01 -3.40
CA GLN A 311 -17.21 -14.17 -2.95
C GLN A 311 -17.75 -15.04 -4.10
N ALA A 312 -17.82 -14.52 -5.33
CA ALA A 312 -18.57 -15.09 -6.43
C ALA A 312 -17.69 -15.96 -7.36
N GLY A 313 -17.35 -17.16 -6.88
CA GLY A 313 -17.52 -18.42 -7.61
C GLY A 313 -16.90 -18.72 -8.99
N GLU A 314 -16.36 -17.80 -9.78
CA GLU A 314 -15.86 -18.14 -11.13
C GLU A 314 -14.54 -17.44 -11.52
N LEU A 315 -14.16 -16.35 -10.86
CA LEU A 315 -12.81 -15.83 -10.97
C LEU A 315 -11.96 -16.49 -9.89
N GLU A 316 -11.03 -17.34 -10.31
CA GLU A 316 -9.95 -17.87 -9.47
C GLU A 316 -9.39 -16.77 -8.55
N PRO A 317 -8.99 -17.10 -7.30
CA PRO A 317 -8.77 -16.13 -6.22
C PRO A 317 -7.52 -15.28 -6.49
N LEU A 318 -7.65 -14.30 -7.39
CA LEU A 318 -6.53 -13.54 -7.93
C LEU A 318 -6.11 -12.38 -7.05
N PHE A 319 -6.93 -11.99 -6.08
CA PHE A 319 -6.64 -10.98 -5.05
C PHE A 319 -7.83 -10.97 -4.08
N ASN A 320 -7.64 -11.05 -2.76
CA ASN A 320 -8.75 -10.86 -1.81
C ASN A 320 -9.06 -9.36 -1.70
N LEU A 321 -9.88 -8.91 -2.65
CA LEU A 321 -10.34 -7.53 -2.78
C LEU A 321 -11.05 -7.00 -1.53
N ARG A 322 -11.57 -7.89 -0.68
CA ARG A 322 -12.34 -7.53 0.53
C ARG A 322 -11.51 -6.74 1.52
N LEU A 323 -10.25 -7.10 1.72
CA LEU A 323 -9.42 -6.47 2.74
C LEU A 323 -8.98 -5.07 2.32
N PHE A 324 -8.65 -4.88 1.03
CA PHE A 324 -8.45 -3.54 0.47
C PHE A 324 -9.74 -2.71 0.58
N THR A 325 -10.88 -3.27 0.16
CA THR A 325 -12.17 -2.59 0.28
C THR A 325 -12.45 -2.19 1.73
N ALA A 326 -12.28 -3.09 2.70
CA ALA A 326 -12.53 -2.81 4.11
C ALA A 326 -11.64 -1.66 4.63
N LYS A 327 -10.35 -1.65 4.27
CA LYS A 327 -9.43 -0.57 4.63
C LYS A 327 -9.90 0.77 4.09
N TYR A 328 -10.26 0.87 2.81
CA TYR A 328 -10.68 2.15 2.25
C TYR A 328 -12.10 2.57 2.67
N LEU A 329 -12.99 1.62 2.96
CA LEU A 329 -14.28 1.89 3.61
C LEU A 329 -14.10 2.49 5.01
N SER A 330 -13.01 2.19 5.71
CA SER A 330 -12.70 2.82 7.00
C SER A 330 -12.50 4.33 6.88
N HIS A 331 -11.81 4.78 5.82
CA HIS A 331 -11.62 6.21 5.54
C HIS A 331 -12.89 6.87 5.02
N ALA A 332 -13.67 6.16 4.19
CA ALA A 332 -15.01 6.62 3.79
C ALA A 332 -15.92 6.82 5.00
N HIS A 333 -15.95 5.85 5.93
CA HIS A 333 -16.72 5.95 7.17
C HIS A 333 -16.20 7.08 8.07
N GLU A 334 -14.89 7.30 8.13
CA GLU A 334 -14.34 8.41 8.92
C GLU A 334 -14.83 9.77 8.39
N PHE A 335 -15.02 9.89 7.08
CA PHE A 335 -15.46 11.11 6.43
C PHE A 335 -17.00 11.28 6.45
N CYS A 336 -17.74 10.24 6.05
CA CYS A 336 -19.21 10.29 5.90
C CYS A 336 -19.97 9.94 7.19
N ASN A 337 -19.34 9.23 8.13
CA ASN A 337 -19.96 8.69 9.35
C ASN A 337 -21.20 7.80 9.08
N GLU A 338 -21.13 6.96 8.04
CA GLU A 338 -22.20 6.06 7.63
C GLU A 338 -22.04 4.64 8.22
N ASP A 339 -22.84 4.29 9.22
CA ASP A 339 -22.77 2.99 9.91
C ASP A 339 -23.03 1.78 8.99
N ALA A 340 -23.65 1.98 7.83
CA ALA A 340 -23.79 0.91 6.83
C ALA A 340 -22.43 0.38 6.35
N LEU A 341 -21.42 1.25 6.24
CA LEU A 341 -20.05 0.87 5.81
C LEU A 341 -19.36 -0.01 6.86
N VAL A 342 -19.67 0.19 8.15
CA VAL A 342 -19.13 -0.61 9.26
C VAL A 342 -19.52 -2.08 9.11
N LYS A 343 -20.73 -2.37 8.64
CA LYS A 343 -21.20 -3.74 8.44
C LYS A 343 -20.35 -4.48 7.41
N TYR A 344 -20.06 -3.84 6.27
CA TYR A 344 -19.17 -4.39 5.25
C TYR A 344 -17.75 -4.61 5.78
N MET A 345 -17.20 -3.64 6.52
CA MET A 345 -15.87 -3.78 7.11
C MET A 345 -15.79 -5.00 8.04
N ILE A 346 -16.75 -5.17 8.94
CA ILE A 346 -16.80 -6.31 9.86
C ILE A 346 -16.94 -7.62 9.09
N GLU A 347 -17.86 -7.68 8.13
CA GLU A 347 -18.06 -8.88 7.29
C GLU A 347 -16.75 -9.28 6.60
N TYR A 348 -16.09 -8.33 5.93
CA TYR A 348 -14.89 -8.57 5.14
C TYR A 348 -13.68 -9.01 5.97
N ILE A 349 -13.46 -8.46 7.16
CA ILE A 349 -12.36 -8.93 8.02
C ILE A 349 -12.69 -10.25 8.72
N SER A 350 -13.99 -10.57 8.90
CA SER A 350 -14.44 -11.77 9.61
C SER A 350 -14.37 -13.04 8.78
N VAL A 351 -14.30 -12.95 7.45
CA VAL A 351 -14.13 -14.14 6.60
C VAL A 351 -12.71 -14.71 6.65
N ILE A 352 -11.76 -13.99 7.24
CA ILE A 352 -10.36 -14.39 7.33
C ILE A 352 -10.15 -15.22 8.59
N LYS A 353 -10.06 -16.54 8.40
CA LYS A 353 -9.87 -17.50 9.50
C LYS A 353 -8.70 -18.44 9.27
N ASN A 354 -8.22 -18.55 8.04
CA ASN A 354 -7.21 -19.51 7.63
C ASN A 354 -6.21 -18.88 6.67
N ARG A 355 -5.02 -19.50 6.57
CA ARG A 355 -3.99 -19.09 5.62
C ARG A 355 -4.49 -19.02 4.17
N ALA A 356 -5.41 -19.91 3.79
CA ALA A 356 -5.97 -19.96 2.44
C ALA A 356 -6.92 -18.80 2.11
N ASP A 357 -7.36 -18.04 3.11
CA ASP A 357 -8.24 -16.88 2.93
C ASP A 357 -7.46 -15.61 2.54
N PHE A 358 -6.14 -15.64 2.70
CA PHE A 358 -5.22 -14.65 2.19
C PHE A 358 -4.76 -15.00 0.79
N TYR A 359 -4.27 -14.03 0.04
CA TYR A 359 -3.82 -14.20 -1.32
C TYR A 359 -2.51 -15.00 -1.42
N HIS A 360 -2.55 -15.99 -2.32
CA HIS A 360 -1.41 -16.81 -2.75
C HIS A 360 -1.40 -16.81 -4.28
N VAL A 361 -0.27 -16.47 -4.90
CA VAL A 361 -0.06 -16.78 -6.32
C VAL A 361 0.25 -18.27 -6.44
N LYS A 362 -0.76 -19.14 -6.49
CA LYS A 362 -0.55 -20.60 -6.52
C LYS A 362 -0.19 -21.14 -7.91
N ARG A 363 0.75 -22.09 -7.94
CA ARG A 363 1.04 -22.94 -9.10
C ARG A 363 -0.22 -23.70 -9.55
N GLY A 364 -0.48 -23.75 -10.85
CA GLY A 364 -1.54 -24.61 -11.42
C GLY A 364 -2.96 -24.04 -11.39
N LEU A 365 -3.13 -22.77 -11.01
CA LEU A 365 -4.35 -22.02 -11.32
C LEU A 365 -4.39 -21.79 -12.84
N SER A 366 -5.47 -22.24 -13.49
CA SER A 366 -5.68 -21.99 -14.90
C SER A 366 -6.36 -20.65 -15.01
N LEU A 367 -5.58 -19.61 -15.26
CA LEU A 367 -6.09 -18.38 -15.85
C LEU A 367 -6.49 -18.68 -17.28
N GLU A 368 -7.60 -19.40 -17.46
CA GLU A 368 -8.41 -19.23 -18.65
C GLU A 368 -8.83 -17.75 -18.66
N ASP A 369 -8.68 -17.13 -19.83
CA ASP A 369 -8.88 -15.70 -20.10
C ASP A 369 -7.70 -14.75 -19.84
N GLY A 370 -6.62 -14.94 -20.61
CA GLY A 370 -5.83 -13.84 -21.21
C GLY A 370 -5.12 -12.86 -20.26
N ALA A 371 -5.21 -13.03 -18.94
CA ALA A 371 -4.54 -12.18 -17.95
C ALA A 371 -3.04 -12.51 -17.87
N LEU A 372 -2.68 -13.80 -17.93
CA LEU A 372 -1.27 -14.22 -18.02
C LEU A 372 -0.65 -13.94 -19.38
N GLU A 373 -1.40 -14.06 -20.48
CA GLU A 373 -0.92 -13.68 -21.82
C GLU A 373 -0.61 -12.18 -21.89
N ARG A 374 -1.45 -11.34 -21.28
CA ARG A 374 -1.21 -9.89 -21.15
C ARG A 374 0.00 -9.54 -20.27
N MET A 375 0.41 -10.44 -19.38
CA MET A 375 1.60 -10.27 -18.54
C MET A 375 2.83 -11.01 -19.09
N HIS A 376 2.71 -11.78 -20.18
CA HIS A 376 3.74 -12.67 -20.71
C HIS A 376 4.33 -13.64 -19.66
N VAL A 377 3.54 -14.09 -18.68
CA VAL A 377 3.99 -14.96 -17.57
C VAL A 377 3.57 -16.42 -17.86
N ASP A 378 4.51 -17.25 -18.31
CA ASP A 378 4.43 -18.71 -18.24
C ASP A 378 4.00 -19.20 -16.84
N LYS A 379 3.16 -20.23 -16.81
CA LYS A 379 2.55 -20.83 -15.61
C LYS A 379 3.58 -21.44 -14.64
N SER A 380 4.86 -21.42 -15.00
CA SER A 380 6.01 -21.94 -14.27
C SER A 380 6.74 -20.89 -13.41
N ASP A 381 6.55 -19.59 -13.68
CA ASP A 381 7.54 -18.56 -13.27
C ASP A 381 7.64 -18.25 -11.78
N TYR A 382 6.55 -18.43 -11.02
CA TYR A 382 6.53 -18.13 -9.59
C TYR A 382 6.04 -19.32 -8.78
N ARG A 383 6.93 -19.85 -7.95
CA ARG A 383 6.59 -20.83 -6.91
C ARG A 383 5.88 -20.09 -5.79
N ASP A 384 4.56 -20.22 -5.71
CA ASP A 384 3.70 -19.82 -4.57
C ASP A 384 4.13 -18.52 -3.87
N ILE A 385 3.60 -17.35 -4.24
CA ILE A 385 3.94 -16.09 -3.54
C ILE A 385 2.85 -15.75 -2.53
N PHE A 386 3.23 -15.60 -1.26
CA PHE A 386 2.37 -15.17 -0.18
C PHE A 386 2.58 -13.69 0.14
N TRP A 387 1.48 -12.92 0.21
CA TRP A 387 1.51 -11.45 0.20
C TRP A 387 1.14 -10.81 1.54
N SER A 388 1.76 -9.68 1.88
CA SER A 388 1.58 -8.99 3.16
C SER A 388 0.54 -7.87 3.11
N GLU A 389 0.17 -7.37 1.94
CA GLU A 389 -0.71 -6.23 1.73
C GLU A 389 -2.05 -6.43 2.43
N GLU A 390 -2.63 -7.63 2.29
CA GLU A 390 -3.89 -8.02 2.89
C GLU A 390 -3.83 -8.08 4.41
N HIS A 391 -2.71 -8.57 4.96
CA HIS A 391 -2.45 -8.54 6.39
C HIS A 391 -2.41 -7.10 6.91
N CYS A 392 -1.76 -6.20 6.17
CA CYS A 392 -1.68 -4.78 6.51
C CYS A 392 -3.06 -4.11 6.44
N CYS A 393 -3.85 -4.38 5.40
CA CYS A 393 -5.22 -3.88 5.25
C CYS A 393 -6.16 -4.39 6.35
N TRP A 394 -6.04 -5.68 6.72
CA TRP A 394 -6.80 -6.27 7.82
C TRP A 394 -6.45 -5.55 9.13
N MET A 395 -5.15 -5.36 9.42
CA MET A 395 -4.68 -4.67 10.63
C MET A 395 -5.18 -3.23 10.72
N ALA A 396 -5.10 -2.47 9.61
CA ALA A 396 -5.60 -1.11 9.54
C ALA A 396 -7.11 -1.05 9.85
N THR A 397 -7.89 -1.93 9.22
CA THR A 397 -9.35 -1.98 9.40
C THR A 397 -9.74 -2.38 10.83
N TYR A 398 -9.13 -3.43 11.38
CA TYR A 398 -9.45 -3.92 12.71
C TYR A 398 -9.22 -2.84 13.77
N TRP A 399 -8.05 -2.20 13.74
CA TRP A 399 -7.70 -1.18 14.74
C TRP A 399 -8.48 0.10 14.57
N TYR A 400 -8.85 0.47 13.34
CA TYR A 400 -9.83 1.52 13.08
C TYR A 400 -11.18 1.23 13.77
N LEU A 401 -11.74 0.03 13.56
CA LEU A 401 -13.02 -0.36 14.16
C LEU A 401 -12.95 -0.36 15.69
N ARG A 402 -11.85 -0.84 16.26
CA ARG A 402 -11.58 -0.77 17.71
C ARG A 402 -11.51 0.67 18.21
N ARG A 403 -10.76 1.55 17.52
CA ARG A 403 -10.65 2.98 17.88
C ARG A 403 -11.99 3.70 17.84
N LYS A 404 -12.88 3.33 16.91
CA LYS A 404 -14.23 3.89 16.78
C LYS A 404 -15.28 3.19 17.66
N ASN A 405 -14.87 2.26 18.53
CA ASN A 405 -15.77 1.45 19.36
C ASN A 405 -16.87 0.73 18.58
N LYS A 406 -16.56 0.31 17.34
CA LYS A 406 -17.48 -0.42 16.46
C LYS A 406 -17.40 -1.94 16.64
N ILE A 407 -16.28 -2.42 17.19
CA ILE A 407 -16.11 -3.81 17.62
C ILE A 407 -15.45 -3.87 19.01
N THR A 408 -15.66 -4.96 19.74
CA THR A 408 -14.94 -5.30 20.97
C THR A 408 -13.72 -6.18 20.66
N ALA A 409 -12.95 -6.53 21.69
CA ALA A 409 -11.88 -7.52 21.55
C ALA A 409 -12.42 -8.97 21.41
N GLU A 410 -13.67 -9.21 21.82
CA GLU A 410 -14.25 -10.55 21.92
C GLU A 410 -15.13 -10.93 20.73
N GLN A 411 -15.58 -9.92 19.95
CA GLN A 411 -16.14 -10.11 18.61
C GLN A 411 -15.02 -10.55 17.65
#